data_AF-A0A3L6M5K9-F1
#
_entry.id   AF-A0A3L6M5K9-F1
#
_cell.length_a   1.000
_cell.length_b   1.000
_cell.length_c   1.000
_cell.angle_alpha   90.00
_cell.angle_beta   90.00
_cell.angle_gamma   90.00
#
_symmetry.space_group_name_H-M   'P 1'
#
loop_
_entity.id
_entity.type
_entity.pdbx_description
1 polymer ?
#
loop_
_entity_poly.entity_id
_entity_poly.type
_entity_poly.pdbx_seq_one_letter_code
_entity_poly.pdbx_strand_id
1 'polypeptide(L)'
;MKTARFRTASLLVLVLATSRIAVGQTMVPKLDMEGRRGDVARLAKERALEKFNAADSDKDGRISRSEAEEHLPYFAEKFNERDKNGDGFLSWEEYVGHDRWPR
;
A
#
# COMPACT_ATOMS: atom_id res chain seq x y z
N MET A 1 55.86 19.86 -22.76
CA MET A 1 56.34 19.64 -21.37
C MET A 1 55.20 19.93 -20.40
N LYS A 2 54.85 18.93 -19.57
CA LYS A 2 54.35 18.99 -18.17
C LYS A 2 53.22 19.97 -17.77
N THR A 3 52.02 19.40 -17.60
CA THR A 3 51.09 19.44 -16.44
C THR A 3 51.01 20.65 -15.48
N ALA A 4 49.77 21.14 -15.20
CA ALA A 4 49.08 21.16 -13.88
C ALA A 4 47.89 22.17 -13.87
N ARG A 5 46.63 21.70 -13.82
CA ARG A 5 45.67 21.70 -12.67
C ARG A 5 45.38 23.07 -12.03
N PHE A 6 44.12 23.54 -12.07
CA PHE A 6 43.16 23.53 -10.94
C PHE A 6 41.87 24.33 -11.22
N ARG A 7 40.74 23.70 -10.87
CA ARG A 7 39.48 24.24 -10.28
C ARG A 7 38.82 25.46 -10.94
N THR A 8 37.69 25.21 -11.62
CA THR A 8 36.32 25.63 -11.23
C THR A 8 35.40 25.48 -12.43
N ALA A 9 34.59 24.41 -12.47
CA ALA A 9 33.41 24.38 -13.30
C ALA A 9 32.23 24.64 -12.37
N SER A 10 31.77 25.88 -12.33
CA SER A 10 30.55 26.28 -11.62
C SER A 10 29.39 25.45 -12.13
N LEU A 11 28.91 24.51 -11.31
CA LEU A 11 27.61 23.88 -11.50
C LEU A 11 26.55 24.94 -11.18
N LEU A 12 26.12 25.70 -12.20
CA LEU A 12 24.88 26.45 -12.11
C LEU A 12 23.74 25.44 -12.32
N VAL A 13 23.40 24.69 -11.27
CA VAL A 13 22.20 23.83 -11.27
C VAL A 13 21.00 24.75 -11.19
N LEU A 14 20.45 25.05 -12.35
CA LEU A 14 19.13 25.65 -12.49
C LEU A 14 18.12 24.59 -11.98
N VAL A 15 17.72 24.68 -10.71
CA VAL A 15 16.71 23.80 -10.11
C VAL A 15 15.35 24.16 -10.71
N LEU A 16 15.02 23.54 -11.85
CA LEU A 16 13.69 23.57 -12.42
C LEU A 16 12.90 22.36 -11.91
N ALA A 17 11.83 22.68 -11.18
CA ALA A 17 10.64 21.84 -11.00
C ALA A 17 10.87 20.58 -10.13
N THR A 18 9.97 20.09 -9.29
CA THR A 18 8.53 20.23 -9.16
C THR A 18 8.18 19.95 -7.69
N SER A 19 7.15 20.63 -7.19
CA SER A 19 6.25 20.15 -6.13
C SER A 19 6.88 19.37 -4.97
N ARG A 20 7.21 20.06 -3.88
CA ARG A 20 7.07 19.44 -2.56
C ARG A 20 5.59 19.25 -2.31
N ILE A 21 5.02 18.16 -2.82
CA ILE A 21 3.81 17.62 -2.22
C ILE A 21 4.25 17.17 -0.83
N ALA A 22 3.99 18.01 0.16
CA ALA A 22 3.79 17.50 1.50
C ALA A 22 2.71 16.42 1.37
N VAL A 23 3.11 15.15 1.42
CA VAL A 23 2.17 14.02 1.60
C VAL A 23 1.65 14.13 3.04
N GLY A 24 0.87 15.17 3.28
CA GLY A 24 0.05 15.32 4.46
C GLY A 24 -1.24 14.58 4.20
N GLN A 25 -1.54 13.64 5.10
CA GLN A 25 -2.77 12.84 5.21
C GLN A 25 -2.78 11.51 4.42
N THR A 26 -2.09 10.50 4.96
CA THR A 26 -2.52 9.10 4.75
C THR A 26 -3.94 8.93 5.32
N MET A 27 -4.93 8.74 4.44
CA MET A 27 -6.37 8.62 4.72
C MET A 27 -6.77 7.38 5.55
N VAL A 28 -5.83 6.51 5.90
CA VAL A 28 -6.12 5.34 6.75
C VAL A 28 -5.89 5.72 8.22
N PRO A 29 -6.94 5.77 9.05
CA PRO A 29 -6.82 6.09 10.47
C PRO A 29 -6.11 4.94 11.22
N LYS A 30 -5.31 5.29 12.23
CA LYS A 30 -4.65 4.28 13.06
C LYS A 30 -5.62 3.73 14.12
N LEU A 31 -5.50 2.45 14.43
CA LEU A 31 -6.40 1.75 15.37
C LEU A 31 -6.27 2.25 16.81
N ASP A 32 -5.12 2.84 17.17
CA ASP A 32 -4.79 3.37 18.49
C ASP A 32 -5.28 4.81 18.74
N MET A 33 -5.92 5.45 17.76
CA MET A 33 -6.48 6.79 17.96
C MET A 33 -7.68 6.74 18.90
N GLU A 34 -7.77 7.68 19.84
CA GLU A 34 -8.91 7.77 20.76
C GLU A 34 -10.10 8.53 20.13
N GLY A 35 -11.31 8.20 20.58
CA GLY A 35 -12.56 8.81 20.13
C GLY A 35 -12.95 8.45 18.69
N ARG A 36 -13.81 9.29 18.09
CA ARG A 36 -14.51 8.99 16.82
C ARG A 36 -13.58 8.52 15.69
N ARG A 37 -12.34 9.02 15.62
CA ARG A 37 -11.37 8.63 14.58
C ARG A 37 -10.82 7.21 14.76
N GLY A 38 -10.65 6.74 15.98
CA GLY A 38 -10.31 5.33 16.25
C GLY A 38 -11.47 4.39 16.03
N ASP A 39 -12.67 4.82 16.40
CA ASP A 39 -13.88 4.00 16.23
C ASP A 39 -14.16 3.73 14.75
N VAL A 40 -14.01 4.74 13.88
CA VAL A 40 -14.13 4.52 12.43
C VAL A 40 -13.00 3.65 11.89
N ALA A 41 -11.79 3.71 12.45
CA ALA A 41 -10.67 2.85 12.05
C ALA A 41 -10.97 1.38 12.36
N ARG A 42 -11.46 1.11 13.57
CA ARG A 42 -11.81 -0.23 14.03
C ARG A 42 -12.98 -0.81 13.23
N LEU A 43 -14.01 -0.01 12.99
CA LEU A 43 -15.14 -0.40 12.16
C LEU A 43 -14.71 -0.68 10.72
N ALA A 44 -13.83 0.16 10.14
CA ALA A 44 -13.32 -0.06 8.80
C ALA A 44 -12.48 -1.34 8.71
N LYS A 45 -11.62 -1.62 9.71
CA LYS A 45 -10.89 -2.88 9.83
C LYS A 45 -11.86 -4.06 9.89
N GLU A 46 -12.85 -4.01 10.77
CA GLU A 46 -13.82 -5.09 10.96
C GLU A 46 -14.61 -5.39 9.68
N ARG A 47 -15.05 -4.35 8.96
CA ARG A 47 -15.71 -4.51 7.65
C ARG A 47 -14.79 -5.07 6.58
N ALA A 48 -13.53 -4.66 6.56
CA ALA A 48 -12.54 -5.24 5.65
C ALA A 48 -12.29 -6.72 5.98
N LEU A 49 -12.21 -7.06 7.27
CA LEU A 49 -12.00 -8.43 7.74
C LEU A 49 -13.20 -9.33 7.42
N GLU A 50 -14.42 -8.83 7.63
CA GLU A 50 -15.66 -9.52 7.25
C GLU A 50 -15.66 -9.85 5.75
N LYS A 51 -15.34 -8.87 4.90
CA LYS A 51 -15.26 -9.08 3.44
C LYS A 51 -14.14 -10.02 3.03
N PHE A 52 -12.98 -9.91 3.67
CA PHE A 52 -11.86 -10.81 3.41
C PHE A 52 -12.24 -12.25 3.75
N ASN A 53 -12.76 -12.49 4.95
CA ASN A 53 -13.19 -13.81 5.40
C ASN A 53 -14.37 -14.36 4.60
N ALA A 54 -15.18 -13.49 3.97
CA ALA A 54 -16.25 -13.91 3.08
C ALA A 54 -15.74 -14.32 1.68
N ALA A 55 -14.57 -13.82 1.27
CA ALA A 55 -13.92 -14.19 0.02
C ALA A 55 -13.01 -15.43 0.18
N ASP A 56 -12.33 -15.54 1.32
CA ASP A 56 -11.50 -16.68 1.77
C ASP A 56 -12.40 -17.88 2.11
N SER A 57 -12.84 -18.59 1.07
CA SER A 57 -13.82 -19.68 1.15
C SER A 57 -13.20 -20.94 1.74
N ASP A 58 -11.94 -21.21 1.42
CA ASP A 58 -11.18 -22.35 1.96
C ASP A 58 -10.61 -22.10 3.37
N LYS A 59 -10.63 -20.83 3.83
CA LYS A 59 -10.17 -20.38 5.15
C LYS A 59 -8.68 -20.64 5.38
N ASP A 60 -7.88 -20.61 4.32
CA ASP A 60 -6.43 -20.73 4.41
C ASP A 60 -5.76 -19.43 4.90
N GLY A 61 -6.54 -18.35 4.99
CA GLY A 61 -6.09 -17.06 5.47
C GLY A 61 -5.52 -16.17 4.37
N ARG A 62 -5.63 -16.55 3.10
CA ARG A 62 -5.26 -15.79 1.92
C ARG A 62 -6.44 -15.82 0.95
N ILE A 63 -6.34 -15.05 -0.12
CA ILE A 63 -7.34 -15.07 -1.19
C ILE A 63 -6.64 -15.53 -2.45
N SER A 64 -7.03 -16.70 -2.94
CA SER A 64 -6.57 -17.19 -4.24
C SER A 64 -7.16 -16.36 -5.38
N ARG A 65 -6.56 -16.45 -6.57
CA ARG A 65 -7.08 -15.76 -7.75
C ARG A 65 -8.52 -16.15 -8.09
N SER A 66 -8.86 -17.43 -7.95
CA SER A 66 -10.21 -17.91 -8.22
C SER A 66 -11.23 -17.35 -7.22
N GLU A 67 -10.88 -17.30 -5.93
CA GLU A 67 -11.72 -16.68 -4.91
C GLU A 67 -11.87 -15.16 -5.11
N ALA A 68 -10.79 -14.49 -5.53
CA ALA A 68 -10.85 -13.09 -5.90
C ALA A 68 -11.77 -12.87 -7.11
N GLU A 69 -11.73 -13.74 -8.12
CA GLU A 69 -12.60 -13.67 -9.30
C GLU A 69 -14.09 -13.87 -8.95
N GLU A 70 -14.41 -14.78 -8.02
CA GLU A 70 -15.79 -15.04 -7.61
C GLU A 70 -16.35 -13.98 -6.64
N HIS A 71 -15.57 -13.58 -5.63
CA HIS A 71 -16.07 -12.74 -4.53
C HIS A 71 -15.64 -11.27 -4.63
N LEU A 72 -14.58 -10.96 -5.39
CA LEU A 72 -13.93 -9.65 -5.41
C LEU A 72 -13.49 -9.24 -6.83
N PRO A 73 -14.43 -9.05 -7.78
CA PRO A 73 -14.09 -8.80 -9.19
C PRO A 73 -13.14 -7.59 -9.40
N TYR A 74 -13.25 -6.56 -8.56
CA TYR A 74 -12.34 -5.41 -8.58
C TYR A 74 -10.89 -5.77 -8.18
N PHE A 75 -10.72 -6.73 -7.28
CA PHE A 75 -9.40 -7.22 -6.88
C PHE A 75 -8.85 -8.19 -7.92
N ALA A 76 -9.70 -8.97 -8.60
CA ALA A 76 -9.28 -9.87 -9.67
C ALA A 76 -8.60 -9.11 -10.83
N GLU A 77 -9.17 -7.99 -11.28
CA GLU A 77 -8.56 -7.16 -12.35
C GLU A 77 -7.18 -6.62 -11.96
N LYS A 78 -6.98 -6.36 -10.66
CA LYS A 78 -5.74 -5.79 -10.11
C LYS A 78 -4.91 -6.81 -9.33
N PHE A 79 -5.19 -8.10 -9.50
CA PHE A 79 -4.62 -9.15 -8.67
C PHE A 79 -3.09 -9.11 -8.75
N ASN A 80 -2.56 -9.07 -9.98
CA ASN A 80 -1.12 -8.98 -10.24
C ASN A 80 -0.48 -7.67 -9.73
N GLU A 81 -1.26 -6.59 -9.61
CA GLU A 81 -0.75 -5.33 -9.06
C GLU A 81 -0.67 -5.37 -7.52
N ARG A 82 -1.52 -6.20 -6.91
CA ARG A 82 -1.73 -6.33 -5.47
C ARG A 82 -0.86 -7.43 -4.85
N ASP A 83 -0.69 -8.54 -5.56
CA ASP A 83 0.23 -9.62 -5.26
C ASP A 83 1.67 -9.08 -5.43
N LYS A 84 2.20 -8.53 -4.34
CA LYS A 84 3.51 -7.88 -4.32
C LYS A 84 4.62 -8.89 -4.11
N ASN A 85 4.33 -9.97 -3.40
CA ASN A 85 5.29 -11.03 -3.14
C ASN A 85 5.37 -12.04 -4.31
N GLY A 86 4.39 -12.04 -5.22
CA GLY A 86 4.34 -12.90 -6.40
C GLY A 86 4.04 -14.36 -6.07
N ASP A 87 3.37 -14.64 -4.96
CA ASP A 87 3.08 -16.01 -4.54
C ASP A 87 1.80 -16.58 -5.17
N GLY A 88 1.05 -15.75 -5.91
CA GLY A 88 -0.20 -16.12 -6.56
C GLY A 88 -1.42 -16.03 -5.64
N PHE A 89 -1.28 -15.45 -4.46
CA PHE A 89 -2.32 -15.23 -3.47
C PHE A 89 -2.31 -13.78 -3.00
N LEU A 90 -3.42 -13.33 -2.41
CA LEU A 90 -3.47 -12.05 -1.69
C LEU A 90 -3.48 -12.33 -0.20
N SER A 91 -2.39 -11.96 0.47
CA SER A 91 -2.37 -11.87 1.93
C SER A 91 -3.29 -10.77 2.45
N TRP A 92 -3.57 -10.78 3.76
CA TRP A 92 -4.36 -9.75 4.40
C TRP A 92 -3.76 -8.35 4.18
N GLU A 93 -2.44 -8.22 4.32
CA GLU A 93 -1.68 -6.99 4.13
C GLU A 93 -1.76 -6.47 2.68
N GLU A 94 -1.73 -7.37 1.70
CA GLU A 94 -1.88 -7.04 0.27
C GLU A 94 -3.32 -6.67 -0.09
N TYR A 95 -4.29 -7.31 0.57
CA TYR A 95 -5.70 -6.99 0.45
C TYR A 95 -6.01 -5.58 0.98
N VAL A 96 -5.56 -5.24 2.19
CA VAL A 96 -5.78 -3.88 2.75
C VAL A 96 -4.81 -2.85 2.15
N GLY A 97 -3.67 -3.29 1.63
CA GLY A 97 -2.62 -2.45 1.02
C GLY A 97 -1.69 -1.78 2.04
N HIS A 98 -1.66 -2.24 3.29
CA HIS A 98 -0.78 -1.75 4.35
C HIS A 98 -0.66 -2.75 5.52
N ASP A 99 0.40 -2.64 6.32
CA ASP A 99 0.69 -3.47 7.49
C ASP A 99 0.04 -2.96 8.80
N ARG A 100 -0.58 -1.77 8.77
CA ARG A 100 -1.07 -1.09 9.99
C ARG A 100 -2.26 -1.75 10.68
N TRP A 101 -3.00 -2.60 9.97
CA TRP A 101 -4.08 -3.38 10.56
C TRP A 101 -3.57 -4.81 10.63
N PRO A 102 -3.00 -5.26 11.76
CA PRO A 102 -2.71 -6.69 11.93
C PRO A 102 -4.04 -7.46 11.89
N ARG A 103 -4.03 -8.69 11.39
CA ARG A 103 -5.24 -9.53 11.37
C ARG A 103 -5.72 -9.80 12.79
#